data_AF-A0A8T7B784-F1
#
_entry.id   AF-A0A8T7B784-F1
#
_cell.length_a   1.000
_cell.length_b   1.000
_cell.length_c   1.000
_cell.angle_alpha   90.00
_cell.angle_beta   90.00
_cell.angle_gamma   90.00
#
_symmetry.space_group_name_H-M   'P 1'
#
loop_
_entity.id
_entity.type
_entity.pdbx_description
1 polymer ?
#
loop_
_entity_poly.entity_id
_entity_poly.type
_entity_poly.pdbx_seq_one_letter_code
_entity_poly.pdbx_strand_id
1 'polypeptide(L)' 'DHPHGGGEGRTSGGRNPVTPWGQPTKGYRTRNNKRTNNMIVRKRYKKK' A
#
# COMPACT_ATOMS: atom_id res chain seq x y z
N ASP A 1 -4.49 18.25 2.38
CA ASP A 1 -3.13 17.85 2.81
C ASP A 1 -2.71 16.50 2.26
N HIS A 2 -1.41 16.33 2.05
CA HIS A 2 -0.79 15.10 1.57
C HIS A 2 0.29 14.67 2.58
N PRO A 3 0.40 13.38 2.93
CA PRO A 3 1.31 12.90 3.99
C PRO A 3 2.81 13.01 3.67
N HIS A 4 3.17 13.27 2.40
CA HIS A 4 4.53 13.64 1.97
C HIS A 4 4.72 15.15 1.79
N GLY A 5 3.71 15.97 2.13
CA GLY A 5 3.81 17.42 2.05
C GLY A 5 4.65 17.99 3.21
N GLY A 6 5.36 19.08 2.94
CA GLY A 6 6.22 19.78 3.89
C GLY A 6 7.72 19.58 3.63
N GLY A 7 8.50 20.55 4.09
CA GLY A 7 9.95 20.66 3.85
C GLY A 7 10.28 21.75 2.83
N GLU A 8 11.47 22.34 2.96
CA GLU A 8 11.98 23.33 2.02
C GLU A 8 12.60 22.62 0.80
N GLY A 9 12.21 23.04 -0.40
CA GLY A 9 12.67 22.42 -1.65
C GLY A 9 11.97 21.09 -1.99
N ARG A 10 12.57 20.29 -2.88
CA ARG A 10 12.03 18.99 -3.32
C ARG A 10 12.43 17.87 -2.36
N THR A 11 11.83 17.84 -1.18
CA THR A 11 12.11 16.81 -0.17
C THR A 11 11.04 15.72 -0.15
N SER A 12 11.47 14.46 -0.21
CA SER A 12 10.64 13.33 0.22
C SER A 12 10.73 13.26 1.74
N GLY A 13 9.75 13.79 2.49
CA GLY A 13 9.80 14.01 3.95
C GLY A 13 9.98 12.78 4.87
N GLY A 14 10.94 11.89 4.58
CA GLY A 14 11.35 10.73 5.37
C GLY A 14 10.34 9.58 5.44
N ARG A 15 9.17 9.72 4.83
CA ARG A 15 8.04 8.79 4.99
C ARG A 15 7.96 7.76 3.87
N ASN A 16 7.56 6.55 4.24
CA ASN A 16 7.22 5.51 3.26
C ASN A 16 6.09 5.98 2.35
N PRO A 17 6.13 5.72 1.04
CA PRO A 17 5.10 6.14 0.10
C PRO A 17 3.71 5.64 0.49
N VAL A 18 2.83 6.60 0.75
CA VAL A 18 1.42 6.42 1.08
C VAL A 18 0.52 7.28 0.19
N THR A 19 -0.75 6.90 0.08
CA THR A 19 -1.82 7.72 -0.50
C THR A 19 -2.11 8.94 0.38
N PRO A 20 -2.88 9.94 -0.09
CA PRO A 20 -3.30 11.08 0.73
C PRO A 20 -3.95 10.70 2.07
N TRP A 21 -4.51 9.49 2.17
CA TRP A 21 -5.20 8.98 3.36
C TRP A 21 -4.37 7.95 4.14
N GLY A 22 -3.07 7.80 3.84
CA GLY A 22 -2.16 6.96 4.61
C GLY A 22 -2.08 5.49 4.18
N GLN A 23 -2.78 5.07 3.13
CA GLN A 23 -2.67 3.70 2.63
C GLN A 23 -1.31 3.50 1.95
N PRO A 24 -0.49 2.49 2.31
CA PRO A 24 0.81 2.29 1.68
C PRO A 24 0.68 1.93 0.20
N THR A 25 1.50 2.54 -0.65
CA THR A 25 1.44 2.33 -2.12
C THR A 25 2.44 1.30 -2.62
N LYS A 26 3.47 0.98 -1.83
CA LYS A 26 4.49 -0.01 -2.19
C LYS A 26 4.15 -1.38 -1.61
N GLY A 27 3.71 -2.31 -2.46
CA GLY A 27 3.59 -3.75 -2.16
C GLY A 27 2.47 -4.14 -1.19
N TYR A 28 1.72 -3.17 -0.64
CA TYR A 28 0.64 -3.45 0.30
C TYR A 28 -0.58 -4.08 -0.40
N ARG A 29 -1.07 -5.19 0.14
CA ARG A 29 -2.27 -5.87 -0.36
C ARG A 29 -3.50 -5.25 0.27
N THR A 30 -4.29 -4.57 -0.54
CA THR A 30 -5.50 -3.88 -0.09
C THR A 30 -6.68 -4.83 0.20
N ARG A 31 -6.70 -6.01 -0.43
CA ARG A 31 -7.79 -7.01 -0.27
C ARG A 31 -7.56 -7.92 0.94
N ASN A 32 -8.46 -7.87 1.93
CA ASN A 32 -8.39 -8.66 3.17
C ASN A 32 -9.67 -9.46 3.51
N ASN A 33 -10.57 -9.70 2.55
CA ASN A 33 -11.84 -10.39 2.81
C ASN A 33 -11.65 -11.90 3.07
N LYS A 34 -11.90 -12.34 4.31
CA LYS A 34 -11.82 -13.75 4.74
C LYS A 34 -12.88 -14.64 4.06
N ARG A 35 -14.11 -14.17 3.90
CA ARG A 35 -15.24 -14.93 3.32
C ARG A 35 -14.92 -15.42 1.91
N THR A 36 -14.31 -14.57 1.09
CA THR A 36 -14.02 -14.90 -0.31
C THR A 36 -12.64 -15.50 -0.53
N ASN A 37 -11.74 -15.44 0.48
CA ASN A 37 -10.40 -16.02 0.37
C ASN A 37 -10.41 -17.55 0.18
N ASN A 38 -11.41 -18.24 0.73
CA ASN A 38 -11.53 -19.70 0.67
C ASN A 38 -11.87 -20.20 -0.75
N MET A 39 -12.46 -19.35 -1.59
CA MET A 39 -12.82 -19.69 -2.98
C MET A 39 -11.64 -19.53 -3.96
N ILE A 40 -10.45 -19.12 -3.48
CA ILE A 40 -9.29 -18.85 -4.33
C ILE A 40 -8.42 -20.10 -4.46
N VAL A 41 -8.48 -20.76 -5.63
CA VAL A 41 -7.70 -21.98 -5.93
C VAL A 41 -6.19 -21.72 -6.04
N ARG A 42 -5.78 -20.61 -6.70
CA ARG A 42 -4.36 -20.23 -6.83
C ARG A 42 -4.17 -18.73 -6.62
N LYS A 43 -3.24 -18.36 -5.74
CA LYS A 43 -2.85 -16.96 -5.51
C LYS A 43 -1.77 -16.55 -6.51
N ARG A 44 -1.92 -15.37 -7.13
CA ARG A 44 -0.94 -14.81 -8.10
C ARG A 44 0.48 -14.64 -7.55
N TYR A 45 0.60 -14.45 -6.24
CA TYR A 45 1.88 -14.14 -5.56
C TYR A 45 2.48 -15.33 -4.81
N LYS A 46 1.87 -16.53 -4.89
CA LYS A 46 2.50 -17.73 -4.32
C LYS A 46 3.67 -18.08 -5.24
N LYS A 47 4.91 -17.90 -4.77
CA LYS A 47 6.10 -18.40 -5.49
C LYS A 47 5.88 -19.90 -5.76
N LYS A 48 6.32 -20.35 -6.93
CA LYS A 48 6.19 -21.75 -7.36
C LYS A 48 6.96 -22.65 -6.41
#